data_AF-A0A9D9YHY9-F1
#
_entry.id   AF-A0A9D9YHY9-F1
#
_cell.length_a   1.000
_cell.length_b   1.000
_cell.length_c   1.000
_cell.angle_alpha   90.00
_cell.angle_beta   90.00
_cell.angle_gamma   90.00
#
_symmetry.space_group_name_H-M   'P 1'
#
loop_
_entity.id
_entity.type
_entity.pdbx_description
1 polymer ?
#
loop_
_entity_poly.entity_id
_entity_poly.type
_entity_poly.pdbx_seq_one_letter_code
_entity_poly.pdbx_strand_id
1 'polypeptide(L)'
;MSARLLRDAFFGKLPVTADGYQVISVASKFESGAKARMPVEFEILFAQDPAYREEIEKLLDLGYVIEIHRLVRIPQEVQNAVESIARMSQEGTVGPWVARLLQEGDRPTFTEREVEAAKRRGVSLYEEVERIFAQRYAYKRIALRDPQQIGIDAFQQAFFLRLNDSLSSHILEYGKRRILAETSLPQAASWIQSFLLFFCAGLFVQMLGSWVGMLAYVSTLVIGGVWEEGIEVWALRRAGYTGRQVFRRAAGLAGYFVVASGAAWFVQMLVEQGRFGLGGFIFGLAVSILPIRFFLRALHGFRERFLSLQQAGKLRPFERVGWSLAWKEYAFHPAKIAALVTVGVIPFLSFLFFSAFPTFVHNGWLLVFLLLLELFVTKIAIMVFSVWPYVGGRGYRQFSA
;
A
#
# COMPACT_ATOMS: atom_id res chain seq x y z
N MET A 1 -9.45 14.10 8.05
CA MET A 1 -10.65 13.26 7.80
C MET A 1 -10.18 11.83 7.55
N SER A 2 -10.52 10.87 8.41
CA SER A 2 -9.99 9.50 8.31
C SER A 2 -10.55 8.78 7.07
N ALA A 3 -9.78 7.88 6.46
CA ALA A 3 -10.28 7.02 5.37
C ALA A 3 -11.54 6.23 5.78
N ARG A 4 -11.72 6.03 7.09
CA ARG A 4 -12.94 5.47 7.70
C ARG A 4 -14.15 6.39 7.48
N LEU A 5 -14.03 7.69 7.81
CA LEU A 5 -15.13 8.66 7.67
C LEU A 5 -15.54 8.90 6.21
N LEU A 6 -14.60 8.90 5.26
CA LEU A 6 -14.92 9.05 3.83
C LEU A 6 -15.49 7.75 3.22
N ARG A 7 -15.00 6.58 3.64
CA ARG A 7 -15.59 5.28 3.26
C ARG A 7 -17.02 5.15 3.79
N ASP A 8 -17.23 5.52 5.05
CA ASP A 8 -18.53 5.49 5.72
C ASP A 8 -19.51 6.47 5.06
N ALA A 9 -19.03 7.61 4.55
CA ALA A 9 -19.85 8.61 3.86
C ALA A 9 -20.26 8.22 2.42
N PHE A 10 -19.42 7.47 1.69
CA PHE A 10 -19.68 7.14 0.27
C PHE A 10 -20.22 5.71 0.03
N PHE A 11 -19.96 4.76 0.93
CA PHE A 11 -20.27 3.33 0.69
C PHE A 11 -21.14 2.69 1.78
N GLY A 12 -21.58 3.45 2.78
CA GLY A 12 -22.27 2.92 3.96
C GLY A 12 -21.34 2.08 4.85
N LYS A 13 -21.64 2.00 6.15
CA LYS A 13 -20.95 1.09 7.06
C LYS A 13 -21.40 -0.34 6.77
N LEU A 14 -20.61 -1.09 6.00
CA LEU A 14 -20.78 -2.54 5.95
C LEU A 14 -20.39 -3.13 7.31
N PRO A 15 -21.20 -4.02 7.89
CA PRO A 15 -20.93 -4.59 9.21
C PRO A 15 -19.61 -5.36 9.18
N VAL A 16 -18.78 -5.12 10.19
CA VAL A 16 -17.55 -5.89 10.45
C VAL A 16 -17.80 -6.75 11.68
N THR A 17 -17.60 -8.06 11.56
CA THR A 17 -17.77 -9.00 12.68
C THR A 17 -16.63 -8.84 13.69
N ALA A 18 -16.82 -9.38 14.91
CA ALA A 18 -15.78 -9.43 15.94
C ALA A 18 -14.50 -10.13 15.41
N ASP A 19 -14.66 -11.09 14.50
CA ASP A 19 -13.58 -11.86 13.87
C ASP A 19 -12.93 -11.13 12.68
N GLY A 20 -13.29 -9.86 12.42
CA GLY A 20 -12.63 -9.02 11.41
C GLY A 20 -13.10 -9.22 9.98
N TYR A 21 -14.24 -9.87 9.76
CA TYR A 21 -14.84 -10.03 8.42
C TYR A 21 -15.80 -8.88 8.12
N GLN A 22 -15.69 -8.34 6.93
CA GLN A 22 -16.74 -7.53 6.32
C GLN A 22 -17.75 -8.46 5.66
N VAL A 23 -19.01 -8.33 6.06
CA VAL A 23 -20.09 -9.20 5.57
C VAL A 23 -20.96 -8.43 4.59
N ILE A 24 -21.18 -9.01 3.42
CA ILE A 24 -22.15 -8.54 2.43
C ILE A 24 -23.25 -9.59 2.38
N SER A 25 -24.46 -9.21 2.80
CA SER A 25 -25.62 -10.10 2.82
C SER A 25 -26.50 -9.85 1.59
N VAL A 26 -26.91 -10.92 0.93
CA VAL A 26 -27.83 -10.90 -0.21
C VAL A 26 -29.05 -11.73 0.19
N ALA A 27 -30.19 -11.07 0.37
CA ALA A 27 -31.38 -11.66 1.00
C ALA A 27 -32.61 -11.78 0.08
N SER A 28 -32.59 -11.16 -1.11
CA SER A 28 -33.67 -11.27 -2.09
C SER A 28 -33.14 -11.09 -3.51
N LYS A 29 -33.95 -11.46 -4.51
CA LYS A 29 -33.66 -11.16 -5.93
C LYS A 29 -33.27 -9.70 -6.05
N PHE A 30 -31.98 -9.48 -6.33
CA PHE A 30 -31.31 -8.21 -6.58
C PHE A 30 -32.22 -7.01 -6.36
N GLU A 31 -32.31 -6.53 -5.10
CA GLU A 31 -33.21 -5.46 -4.65
C GLU A 31 -33.60 -4.54 -5.81
N SER A 32 -34.80 -4.82 -6.34
CA SER A 32 -35.30 -4.22 -7.56
C SER A 32 -35.59 -2.75 -7.29
N GLY A 33 -34.71 -1.87 -7.76
CA GLY A 33 -34.96 -0.43 -7.72
C GLY A 33 -33.70 0.37 -7.48
N ALA A 34 -32.88 0.52 -8.52
CA ALA A 34 -31.78 1.49 -8.62
C ALA A 34 -30.64 1.36 -7.57
N LYS A 35 -29.56 0.68 -7.98
CA LYS A 35 -28.17 0.73 -7.45
C LYS A 35 -27.66 -0.39 -6.52
N ALA A 36 -28.39 -1.45 -6.24
CA ALA A 36 -27.78 -2.64 -5.61
C ALA A 36 -26.93 -3.39 -6.66
N ARG A 37 -25.64 -3.03 -6.77
CA ARG A 37 -24.70 -3.77 -7.63
C ARG A 37 -24.50 -5.17 -7.05
N MET A 38 -24.64 -6.17 -7.90
CA MET A 38 -24.30 -7.56 -7.60
C MET A 38 -22.87 -7.64 -7.04
N PRO A 39 -22.62 -8.41 -5.97
CA PRO A 39 -21.26 -8.66 -5.52
C PRO A 39 -20.42 -9.27 -6.65
N VAL A 40 -19.18 -8.79 -6.81
CA VAL A 40 -18.26 -9.22 -7.87
C VAL A 40 -18.03 -10.74 -7.86
N GLU A 41 -18.15 -11.40 -6.70
CA GLU A 41 -18.08 -12.85 -6.57
C GLU A 41 -19.14 -13.57 -7.39
N PHE A 42 -20.37 -13.07 -7.40
CA PHE A 42 -21.44 -13.64 -8.19
C PHE A 42 -21.24 -13.35 -9.68
N GLU A 43 -20.74 -12.16 -10.04
CA GLU A 43 -20.36 -11.88 -11.43
C GLU A 43 -19.32 -12.88 -11.95
N ILE A 44 -18.33 -13.23 -11.12
CA ILE A 44 -17.31 -14.23 -11.45
C ILE A 44 -17.93 -15.62 -11.58
N LEU A 45 -18.73 -16.03 -10.59
CA LEU A 45 -19.38 -17.35 -10.59
C LEU A 45 -20.27 -17.53 -11.81
N PHE A 46 -21.12 -16.54 -12.13
CA PHE A 46 -22.03 -16.60 -13.27
C PHE A 46 -21.31 -16.56 -14.62
N ALA A 47 -20.13 -15.92 -14.68
CA ALA A 47 -19.28 -15.94 -15.85
C ALA A 47 -18.57 -17.29 -16.05
N GLN A 48 -18.33 -18.04 -14.98
CA GLN A 48 -17.75 -19.38 -15.04
C GLN A 48 -18.80 -20.43 -15.39
N ASP A 49 -19.93 -20.41 -14.70
CA ASP A 49 -21.06 -21.29 -14.95
C ASP A 49 -22.39 -20.55 -14.72
N PRO A 50 -23.16 -20.28 -15.79
CA PRO A 50 -24.48 -19.65 -15.67
C PRO A 50 -25.47 -20.43 -14.80
N ALA A 51 -25.31 -21.75 -14.65
CA ALA A 51 -26.21 -22.58 -13.84
C ALA A 51 -26.20 -22.16 -12.35
N TYR A 52 -25.08 -21.63 -11.85
CA TYR A 52 -25.00 -21.09 -10.49
C TYR A 52 -26.00 -19.97 -10.22
N ARG A 53 -26.39 -19.24 -11.26
CA ARG A 53 -27.38 -18.17 -11.14
C ARG A 53 -28.74 -18.72 -10.77
N GLU A 54 -29.19 -19.75 -11.46
CA GLU A 54 -30.50 -20.36 -11.21
C GLU A 54 -30.56 -20.99 -9.82
N GLU A 55 -29.50 -21.65 -9.39
CA GLU A 55 -29.43 -22.28 -8.07
C GLU A 55 -29.38 -21.25 -6.93
N ILE A 56 -28.61 -20.16 -7.10
CA ILE A 56 -28.60 -19.05 -6.14
C ILE A 56 -29.96 -18.35 -6.07
N GLU A 57 -30.61 -18.10 -7.22
CA GLU A 57 -31.92 -17.47 -7.26
C GLU A 57 -32.98 -18.34 -6.57
N LYS A 58 -32.95 -19.66 -6.75
CA LYS A 58 -33.84 -20.60 -6.03
C LYS A 58 -33.65 -20.53 -4.52
N LEU A 59 -32.41 -20.46 -4.03
CA LEU A 59 -32.14 -20.36 -2.60
C LEU A 59 -32.63 -19.03 -2.00
N LEU A 60 -32.45 -17.93 -2.73
CA LEU A 60 -32.97 -16.62 -2.32
C LEU A 60 -34.51 -16.60 -2.32
N ASP A 61 -35.15 -17.23 -3.32
CA ASP A 61 -36.62 -17.36 -3.39
C ASP A 61 -37.17 -18.21 -2.22
N LEU A 62 -36.40 -19.18 -1.72
CA LEU A 62 -36.71 -19.97 -0.52
C LEU A 62 -36.49 -19.21 0.80
N GLY A 63 -36.04 -17.95 0.74
CA GLY A 63 -35.85 -17.10 1.91
C GLY A 63 -34.51 -17.27 2.62
N TYR A 64 -33.55 -17.98 2.02
CA TYR A 64 -32.17 -18.01 2.53
C TYR A 64 -31.44 -16.71 2.23
N VAL A 65 -30.46 -16.39 3.08
CA VAL A 65 -29.57 -15.24 2.90
C VAL A 65 -28.17 -15.74 2.58
N ILE A 66 -27.58 -15.23 1.50
CA ILE A 66 -26.20 -15.54 1.15
C ILE A 66 -25.30 -14.44 1.71
N GLU A 67 -24.31 -14.83 2.50
CA GLU A 67 -23.34 -13.93 3.09
C GLU A 67 -21.96 -14.13 2.46
N ILE A 68 -21.39 -13.06 1.94
CA ILE A 68 -20.00 -13.02 1.46
C ILE A 68 -19.15 -12.41 2.56
N HIS A 69 -18.29 -13.24 3.15
CA HIS A 69 -17.38 -12.86 4.21
C HIS A 69 -16.03 -12.52 3.59
N ARG A 70 -15.57 -11.29 3.74
CA ARG A 70 -14.26 -10.83 3.27
C ARG A 70 -13.43 -10.35 4.44
N LEU A 71 -12.25 -10.92 4.62
CA LEU A 71 -11.38 -10.52 5.73
C LEU A 71 -10.85 -9.10 5.51
N VAL A 72 -11.06 -8.22 6.50
CA VAL A 72 -10.66 -6.80 6.43
C VAL A 72 -9.21 -6.61 6.85
N ARG A 73 -8.66 -7.48 7.70
CA ARG A 73 -7.26 -7.45 8.13
C ARG A 73 -6.70 -8.86 8.18
N ILE A 74 -5.48 -9.07 7.71
CA ILE A 74 -4.86 -10.38 7.89
C ILE A 74 -4.72 -10.68 9.38
N PRO A 75 -4.85 -11.95 9.80
CA PRO A 75 -4.68 -12.30 11.20
C PRO A 75 -3.25 -11.97 11.63
N GLN A 76 -3.08 -11.41 12.83
CA GLN A 76 -1.78 -10.92 13.30
C GLN A 76 -0.72 -12.02 13.27
N GLU A 77 -1.11 -13.27 13.50
CA GLU A 77 -0.22 -14.42 13.46
C GLU A 77 0.34 -14.67 12.05
N VAL A 78 -0.48 -14.52 11.00
CA VAL A 78 -0.03 -14.60 9.60
C VAL A 78 0.90 -13.44 9.28
N GLN A 79 0.56 -12.22 9.74
CA GLN A 79 1.43 -11.07 9.54
C GLN A 79 2.82 -11.31 10.13
N ASN A 80 2.86 -11.75 11.40
CA ASN A 80 4.11 -12.03 12.11
C ASN A 80 4.90 -13.17 11.44
N ALA A 81 4.21 -14.19 10.91
CA ALA A 81 4.81 -15.29 10.17
C ALA A 81 5.51 -14.79 8.89
N VAL A 82 4.80 -14.00 8.10
CA VAL A 82 5.31 -13.43 6.85
C VAL A 82 6.51 -12.53 7.12
N GLU A 83 6.42 -11.64 8.11
CA GLU A 83 7.50 -10.74 8.51
C GLU A 83 8.74 -11.51 9.01
N SER A 84 8.53 -12.60 9.76
CA SER A 84 9.62 -13.43 10.28
C SER A 84 10.36 -14.16 9.16
N ILE A 85 9.64 -14.82 8.25
CA ILE A 85 10.23 -15.50 7.09
C ILE A 85 10.96 -14.49 6.19
N ALA A 86 10.31 -13.36 5.89
CA ALA A 86 10.89 -12.31 5.06
C ALA A 86 12.22 -11.84 5.62
N ARG A 87 12.25 -11.50 6.92
CA ARG A 87 13.44 -10.95 7.58
C ARG A 87 14.55 -11.98 7.80
N MET A 88 14.21 -13.24 8.09
CA MET A 88 15.19 -14.25 8.52
C MET A 88 15.76 -15.07 7.37
N SER A 89 15.07 -15.17 6.22
CA SER A 89 15.50 -16.05 5.13
C SER A 89 15.33 -15.46 3.73
N GLN A 90 14.37 -14.56 3.52
CA GLN A 90 13.99 -14.11 2.17
C GLN A 90 14.45 -12.67 1.86
N GLU A 91 15.55 -12.20 2.49
CA GLU A 91 16.16 -10.89 2.24
C GLU A 91 15.18 -9.70 2.37
N GLY A 92 14.17 -9.84 3.23
CA GLY A 92 13.11 -8.85 3.43
C GLY A 92 12.18 -8.69 2.22
N THR A 93 12.08 -9.69 1.35
CA THR A 93 11.14 -9.75 0.22
C THR A 93 9.98 -10.68 0.53
N VAL A 94 8.80 -10.38 -0.02
CA VAL A 94 7.55 -11.12 0.27
C VAL A 94 6.90 -11.62 -1.02
N GLY A 95 6.86 -10.78 -2.07
CA GLY A 95 6.18 -11.09 -3.32
C GLY A 95 6.56 -12.42 -3.97
N PRO A 96 7.86 -12.77 -4.13
CA PRO A 96 8.26 -13.94 -4.91
C PRO A 96 7.80 -15.27 -4.35
N TRP A 97 7.63 -15.39 -3.03
CA TRP A 97 7.35 -16.67 -2.38
C TRP A 97 5.94 -16.75 -1.81
N VAL A 98 5.33 -15.65 -1.34
CA VAL A 98 3.95 -15.68 -0.81
C VAL A 98 2.96 -16.05 -1.91
N ALA A 99 3.13 -15.51 -3.12
CA ALA A 99 2.26 -15.85 -4.24
C ALA A 99 2.29 -17.35 -4.55
N ARG A 100 3.50 -17.90 -4.64
CA ARG A 100 3.75 -19.32 -4.91
C ARG A 100 3.23 -20.22 -3.80
N LEU A 101 3.46 -19.84 -2.54
CA LEU A 101 2.96 -20.57 -1.37
C LEU A 101 1.44 -20.66 -1.37
N LEU A 102 0.74 -19.54 -1.60
CA LEU A 102 -0.71 -19.52 -1.56
C LEU A 102 -1.35 -20.21 -2.78
N GLN A 103 -0.82 -19.97 -3.98
CA GLN A 103 -1.43 -20.42 -5.23
C GLN A 103 -1.02 -21.84 -5.63
N GLU A 104 0.24 -22.19 -5.45
CA GLU A 104 0.83 -23.44 -5.95
C GLU A 104 1.19 -24.40 -4.82
N GLY A 105 1.15 -23.95 -3.56
CA GLY A 105 1.63 -24.72 -2.41
C GLY A 105 3.15 -24.88 -2.36
N ASP A 106 3.88 -24.16 -3.21
CA ASP A 106 5.34 -24.17 -3.29
C ASP A 106 5.93 -23.43 -2.08
N ARG A 107 6.64 -24.18 -1.23
CA ARG A 107 7.16 -23.68 0.04
C ARG A 107 8.48 -22.93 -0.18
N PRO A 108 8.72 -21.81 0.53
CA PRO A 108 10.02 -21.15 0.46
C PRO A 108 11.12 -22.10 0.96
N THR A 109 12.26 -22.07 0.26
CA THR A 109 13.43 -22.88 0.60
C THR A 109 14.29 -22.16 1.64
N PHE A 110 14.72 -22.89 2.67
CA PHE A 110 15.55 -22.39 3.76
C PHE A 110 16.90 -23.10 3.80
N THR A 111 17.97 -22.35 4.12
CA THR A 111 19.27 -22.97 4.38
C THR A 111 19.37 -23.43 5.83
N GLU A 112 20.21 -24.43 6.13
CA GLU A 112 20.40 -24.91 7.50
C GLU A 112 20.81 -23.79 8.47
N ARG A 113 21.71 -22.91 8.02
CA ARG A 113 22.16 -21.75 8.78
C ARG A 113 21.02 -20.81 9.18
N GLU A 114 20.07 -20.58 8.28
CA GLU A 114 18.89 -19.74 8.54
C GLU A 114 17.94 -20.40 9.54
N VAL A 115 17.71 -21.72 9.37
CA VAL A 115 16.87 -22.49 10.29
C VAL A 115 17.46 -22.47 11.70
N GLU A 116 18.77 -22.67 11.83
CA GLU A 116 19.45 -22.59 13.13
C GLU A 116 19.40 -21.18 13.73
N ALA A 117 19.65 -20.15 12.92
CA ALA A 117 19.61 -18.76 13.38
C ALA A 117 18.20 -18.34 13.84
N ALA A 118 17.16 -18.82 13.14
CA ALA A 118 15.77 -18.60 13.52
C ALA A 118 15.42 -19.35 14.82
N LYS A 119 15.84 -20.62 14.95
CA LYS A 119 15.65 -21.42 16.18
C LYS A 119 16.28 -20.77 17.41
N ARG A 120 17.48 -20.20 17.28
CA ARG A 120 18.13 -19.44 18.38
C ARG A 120 17.31 -18.21 18.84
N ARG A 121 16.42 -17.71 17.99
CA ARG A 121 15.49 -16.61 18.29
C ARG A 121 14.09 -17.11 18.67
N GLY A 122 13.90 -18.41 18.87
CA GLY A 122 12.63 -19.03 19.22
C GLY A 122 11.62 -19.09 18.07
N VAL A 123 12.06 -19.01 16.82
CA VAL A 123 11.18 -19.04 15.63
C VAL A 123 11.44 -20.30 14.80
N SER A 124 10.37 -21.03 14.47
CA SER A 124 10.40 -22.20 13.58
C SER A 124 9.92 -21.81 12.19
N LEU A 125 10.84 -21.62 11.24
CA LEU A 125 10.50 -21.15 9.89
C LEU A 125 9.49 -22.04 9.17
N TYR A 126 9.55 -23.36 9.37
CA TYR A 126 8.61 -24.30 8.78
C TYR A 126 7.21 -24.18 9.38
N GLU A 127 7.09 -24.03 10.71
CA GLU A 127 5.79 -23.80 11.35
C GLU A 127 5.17 -22.47 10.92
N GLU A 128 5.98 -21.43 10.72
CA GLU A 128 5.49 -20.15 10.18
C GLU A 128 4.94 -20.32 8.75
N VAL A 129 5.58 -21.15 7.91
CA VAL A 129 5.05 -21.48 6.57
C VAL A 129 3.72 -22.20 6.67
N GLU A 130 3.61 -23.22 7.53
CA GLU A 130 2.35 -23.94 7.73
C GLU A 130 1.24 -23.04 8.25
N ARG A 131 1.57 -22.10 9.15
CA ARG A 131 0.60 -21.15 9.69
C ARG A 131 0.00 -20.27 8.59
N ILE A 132 0.83 -19.77 7.66
CA ILE A 132 0.36 -19.01 6.51
C ILE A 132 -0.47 -19.91 5.58
N PHE A 133 0.05 -21.11 5.28
CA PHE A 133 -0.58 -22.02 4.33
C PHE A 133 -1.93 -22.55 4.81
N ALA A 134 -2.08 -22.83 6.10
CA ALA A 134 -3.33 -23.29 6.71
C ALA A 134 -4.46 -22.26 6.58
N GLN A 135 -4.13 -20.97 6.57
CA GLN A 135 -5.12 -19.89 6.50
C GLN A 135 -5.41 -19.42 5.06
N ARG A 136 -4.83 -20.07 4.03
CA ARG A 136 -4.90 -19.58 2.64
C ARG A 136 -6.31 -19.41 2.08
N TYR A 137 -7.28 -20.19 2.54
CA TYR A 137 -8.69 -20.09 2.12
C TYR A 137 -9.57 -19.30 3.09
N ALA A 138 -9.04 -18.86 4.24
CA ALA A 138 -9.82 -18.15 5.25
C ALA A 138 -10.07 -16.67 4.89
N TYR A 139 -9.33 -16.09 3.94
CA TYR A 139 -9.43 -14.66 3.62
C TYR A 139 -10.79 -14.27 3.03
N LYS A 140 -11.51 -15.21 2.45
CA LYS A 140 -12.80 -14.96 1.79
C LYS A 140 -13.60 -16.25 1.68
N ARG A 141 -14.88 -16.21 2.04
CA ARG A 141 -15.80 -17.35 1.95
C ARG A 141 -17.22 -16.88 1.67
N ILE A 142 -18.00 -17.73 1.01
CA ILE A 142 -19.44 -17.60 0.90
C ILE A 142 -20.08 -18.55 1.91
N ALA A 143 -21.00 -18.02 2.71
CA ALA A 143 -21.78 -18.77 3.67
C ALA A 143 -23.27 -18.61 3.38
N LEU A 144 -24.04 -19.67 3.62
CA LEU A 144 -25.49 -19.62 3.64
C LEU A 144 -25.94 -19.36 5.06
N ARG A 145 -26.85 -18.40 5.23
CA ARG A 145 -27.54 -18.13 6.47
C ARG A 145 -29.02 -18.43 6.29
N ASP A 146 -29.54 -19.25 7.17
CA ASP A 146 -30.96 -19.53 7.27
C ASP A 146 -31.57 -18.64 8.37
N PRO A 147 -32.25 -17.54 8.01
CA PRO A 147 -32.91 -16.68 8.99
C PRO A 147 -34.14 -17.34 9.62
N GLN A 148 -34.73 -18.35 8.97
CA GLN A 148 -35.94 -19.03 9.42
C GLN A 148 -35.65 -20.27 10.30
N GLN A 149 -34.37 -20.65 10.42
CA GLN A 149 -33.91 -21.81 11.21
C GLN A 149 -34.56 -23.15 10.79
N ILE A 150 -34.96 -23.26 9.53
CA ILE A 150 -35.51 -24.47 8.91
C ILE A 150 -34.45 -25.59 8.86
N GLY A 151 -33.17 -25.20 8.80
CA GLY A 151 -32.02 -26.08 8.67
C GLY A 151 -31.40 -25.98 7.29
N ILE A 152 -30.08 -26.22 7.22
CA ILE A 152 -29.34 -26.29 5.97
C ILE A 152 -29.13 -27.77 5.63
N ASP A 153 -29.73 -28.23 4.54
CA ASP A 153 -29.62 -29.63 4.12
C ASP A 153 -28.23 -29.97 3.53
N ALA A 154 -27.95 -31.26 3.34
CA ALA A 154 -26.68 -31.72 2.79
C ALA A 154 -26.44 -31.25 1.33
N PHE A 155 -27.51 -31.04 0.56
CA PHE A 155 -27.42 -30.60 -0.83
C PHE A 155 -26.98 -29.13 -0.91
N GLN A 156 -27.55 -28.27 -0.07
CA GLN A 156 -27.19 -26.88 0.11
C GLN A 156 -25.75 -26.75 0.62
N GLN A 157 -25.35 -27.56 1.61
CA GLN A 157 -23.94 -27.58 2.06
C GLN A 157 -22.99 -27.96 0.91
N ALA A 158 -23.31 -29.01 0.15
CA ALA A 158 -22.50 -29.44 -0.99
C ALA A 158 -22.45 -28.37 -2.10
N PHE A 159 -23.54 -27.65 -2.33
CA PHE A 159 -23.58 -26.52 -3.26
C PHE A 159 -22.63 -25.40 -2.82
N PHE A 160 -22.65 -24.99 -1.55
CA PHE A 160 -21.76 -23.93 -1.06
C PHE A 160 -20.29 -24.34 -1.01
N LEU A 161 -19.98 -25.61 -0.77
CA LEU A 161 -18.62 -26.12 -0.92
C LEU A 161 -18.15 -25.96 -2.37
N ARG A 162 -18.98 -26.35 -3.35
CA ARG A 162 -18.67 -26.22 -4.78
C ARG A 162 -18.50 -24.75 -5.21
N LEU A 163 -19.33 -23.85 -4.68
CA LEU A 163 -19.19 -22.40 -4.93
C LEU A 163 -17.85 -21.87 -4.38
N ASN A 164 -17.49 -22.26 -3.15
CA ASN A 164 -16.22 -21.85 -2.55
C ASN A 164 -15.02 -22.44 -3.31
N ASP A 165 -15.10 -23.69 -3.77
CA ASP A 165 -14.08 -24.32 -4.60
C ASP A 165 -13.92 -23.61 -5.95
N SER A 166 -15.03 -23.21 -6.59
CA SER A 166 -15.02 -22.44 -7.84
C SER A 166 -14.38 -21.05 -7.66
N LEU A 167 -14.50 -20.48 -6.45
CA LEU A 167 -13.86 -19.22 -6.07
C LEU A 167 -12.45 -19.36 -5.51
N SER A 168 -11.93 -20.58 -5.30
CA SER A 168 -10.63 -20.83 -4.66
C SER A 168 -9.50 -19.97 -5.23
N SER A 169 -9.37 -19.90 -6.56
CA SER A 169 -8.38 -19.06 -7.26
C SER A 169 -8.51 -17.57 -6.90
N HIS A 170 -9.73 -17.06 -6.79
CA HIS A 170 -10.02 -15.68 -6.42
C HIS A 170 -9.81 -15.41 -4.94
N ILE A 171 -10.09 -16.39 -4.08
CA ILE A 171 -9.83 -16.33 -2.62
C ILE A 171 -8.32 -16.22 -2.39
N LEU A 172 -7.52 -17.05 -3.06
CA LEU A 172 -6.06 -17.06 -2.97
C LEU A 172 -5.46 -15.75 -3.51
N GLU A 173 -5.95 -15.25 -4.65
CA GLU A 173 -5.53 -13.96 -5.20
C GLU A 173 -5.87 -12.79 -4.25
N TYR A 174 -7.04 -12.83 -3.61
CA TYR A 174 -7.43 -11.86 -2.60
C TYR A 174 -6.50 -11.91 -1.38
N GLY A 175 -6.23 -13.11 -0.85
CA GLY A 175 -5.31 -13.33 0.27
C GLY A 175 -3.91 -12.81 -0.02
N LYS A 176 -3.35 -13.15 -1.20
CA LYS A 176 -2.05 -12.66 -1.69
C LYS A 176 -1.99 -11.13 -1.64
N ARG A 177 -2.97 -10.46 -2.26
CA ARG A 177 -3.02 -8.99 -2.29
C ARG A 177 -3.11 -8.38 -0.90
N ARG A 178 -3.88 -9.01 -0.01
CA ARG A 178 -4.07 -8.52 1.37
C ARG A 178 -2.80 -8.62 2.19
N ILE A 179 -2.11 -9.77 2.13
CA ILE A 179 -0.80 -9.95 2.78
C ILE A 179 0.18 -8.89 2.26
N LEU A 180 0.34 -8.78 0.94
CA LEU A 180 1.29 -7.82 0.36
C LEU A 180 0.96 -6.36 0.71
N ALA A 181 -0.32 -5.99 0.73
CA ALA A 181 -0.73 -4.63 1.10
C ALA A 181 -0.44 -4.32 2.58
N GLU A 182 -0.70 -5.25 3.50
CA GLU A 182 -0.52 -5.01 4.93
C GLU A 182 0.94 -5.11 5.39
N THR A 183 1.74 -6.02 4.82
CA THR A 183 3.16 -6.13 5.14
C THR A 183 3.99 -4.96 4.58
N SER A 184 3.43 -4.17 3.66
CA SER A 184 4.14 -3.08 2.97
C SER A 184 3.82 -1.68 3.44
N LEU A 185 2.84 -1.51 4.32
CA LEU A 185 2.53 -0.21 4.90
C LEU A 185 3.57 0.09 5.99
N PRO A 186 4.50 1.04 5.80
CA PRO A 186 5.11 1.67 6.96
C PRO A 186 3.96 2.17 7.84
N GLN A 187 4.07 2.05 9.16
CA GLN A 187 3.14 2.70 10.09
C GLN A 187 3.16 4.20 9.75
N ALA A 188 2.20 4.61 8.92
CA ALA A 188 2.15 5.94 8.38
C ALA A 188 2.12 6.90 9.57
N ALA A 189 2.99 7.91 9.53
CA ALA A 189 3.02 8.97 10.53
C ALA A 189 1.57 9.36 10.84
N SER A 190 1.21 9.29 12.12
CA SER A 190 -0.17 9.56 12.54
C SER A 190 -0.56 10.95 12.04
N TRP A 191 -1.85 11.20 11.75
CA TRP A 191 -2.31 12.52 11.31
C TRP A 191 -1.86 13.65 12.27
N ILE A 192 -1.68 13.30 13.54
CA ILE A 192 -1.13 14.16 14.60
C ILE A 192 0.31 14.56 14.27
N GLN A 193 1.17 13.64 13.84
CA GLN A 193 2.54 13.95 13.45
C GLN A 193 2.59 14.85 12.20
N SER A 194 1.77 14.58 11.19
CA SER A 194 1.68 15.46 10.00
C SER A 194 1.16 16.86 10.35
N PHE A 195 0.20 16.95 11.28
CA PHE A 195 -0.35 18.22 11.74
C PHE A 195 0.66 19.02 12.57
N LEU A 196 1.38 18.35 13.49
CA LEU A 196 2.46 18.99 14.25
C LEU A 196 3.58 19.47 13.34
N LEU A 197 3.95 18.69 12.32
CA LEU A 197 4.91 19.11 11.31
C LEU A 197 4.40 20.36 10.58
N PHE A 198 3.15 20.37 10.10
CA PHE A 198 2.55 21.55 9.45
C PHE A 198 2.65 22.80 10.31
N PHE A 199 2.26 22.69 11.59
CA PHE A 199 2.16 23.85 12.48
C PHE A 199 3.54 24.39 12.83
N CYS A 200 4.46 23.53 13.26
CA CYS A 200 5.81 23.94 13.65
C CYS A 200 6.64 24.41 12.44
N ALA A 201 6.58 23.68 11.32
CA ALA A 201 7.31 24.06 10.12
C ALA A 201 6.72 25.32 9.48
N GLY A 202 5.40 25.44 9.43
CA GLY A 202 4.71 26.61 8.86
C GLY A 202 5.09 27.90 9.59
N LEU A 203 5.07 27.88 10.93
CA LEU A 203 5.53 29.01 11.75
C LEU A 203 7.01 29.34 11.50
N PHE A 204 7.87 28.33 11.49
CA PHE A 204 9.31 28.54 11.29
C PHE A 204 9.63 29.10 9.89
N VAL A 205 9.02 28.53 8.84
CA VAL A 205 9.19 29.00 7.46
C VAL A 205 8.61 30.40 7.30
N GLN A 206 7.44 30.69 7.87
CA GLN A 206 6.83 32.01 7.82
C GLN A 206 7.73 33.06 8.49
N MET A 207 8.28 32.71 9.66
CA MET A 207 9.20 33.58 10.39
C MET A 207 10.49 33.85 9.62
N LEU A 208 11.05 32.87 8.91
CA LEU A 208 12.26 33.09 8.10
C LEU A 208 11.96 33.82 6.78
N GLY A 209 10.82 33.52 6.17
CA GLY A 209 10.36 34.13 4.92
C GLY A 209 10.04 35.62 5.05
N SER A 210 9.63 36.08 6.24
CA SER A 210 9.41 37.51 6.48
C SER A 210 10.70 38.32 6.50
N TRP A 211 11.87 37.69 6.66
CA TRP A 211 13.17 38.35 6.60
C TRP A 211 13.73 38.34 5.18
N VAL A 212 13.73 37.16 4.55
CA VAL A 212 14.22 36.96 3.18
C VAL A 212 13.37 35.89 2.50
N GLY A 213 12.68 36.25 1.41
CA GLY A 213 11.78 35.34 0.67
C GLY A 213 12.45 34.02 0.26
N MET A 214 13.74 34.07 -0.12
CA MET A 214 14.53 32.88 -0.44
C MET A 214 14.64 31.89 0.72
N LEU A 215 14.75 32.37 1.96
CA LEU A 215 14.85 31.49 3.14
C LEU A 215 13.57 30.67 3.34
N ALA A 216 12.41 31.21 2.96
CA ALA A 216 11.17 30.45 3.00
C ALA A 216 11.26 29.19 2.13
N TYR A 217 11.80 29.31 0.92
CA TYR A 217 11.96 28.18 0.00
C TYR A 217 13.00 27.17 0.49
N VAL A 218 14.18 27.65 0.91
CA VAL A 218 15.25 26.79 1.42
C VAL A 218 14.75 26.02 2.64
N SER A 219 14.18 26.70 3.62
CA SER A 219 13.70 26.07 4.85
C SER A 219 12.58 25.07 4.59
N THR A 220 11.64 25.38 3.68
CA THR A 220 10.57 24.43 3.34
C THR A 220 11.13 23.13 2.74
N LEU A 221 12.01 23.25 1.75
CA LEU A 221 12.61 22.08 1.10
C LEU A 221 13.44 21.27 2.10
N VAL A 222 14.27 21.94 2.90
CA VAL A 222 15.12 21.28 3.91
C VAL A 222 14.31 20.56 4.99
N ILE A 223 13.22 21.16 5.48
CA ILE A 223 12.36 20.55 6.51
C ILE A 223 11.79 19.21 6.03
N GLY A 224 11.32 19.15 4.77
CA GLY A 224 10.85 17.90 4.17
C GLY A 224 11.91 16.80 4.25
N GLY A 225 13.13 17.13 3.81
CA GLY A 225 14.21 16.15 3.81
C GLY A 225 14.75 15.74 5.17
N VAL A 226 14.84 16.69 6.11
CA VAL A 226 15.24 16.40 7.49
C VAL A 226 14.20 15.53 8.18
N TRP A 227 12.91 15.75 7.91
CA TRP A 227 11.85 14.94 8.48
C TRP A 227 11.91 13.48 8.01
N GLU A 228 12.04 13.26 6.70
CA GLU A 228 12.06 11.91 6.12
C GLU A 228 13.31 11.10 6.50
N GLU A 229 14.51 11.66 6.30
CA GLU A 229 15.76 10.99 6.69
C GLU A 229 15.92 10.94 8.22
N GLY A 230 15.32 11.90 8.95
CA GLY A 230 15.28 11.88 10.41
C GLY A 230 14.58 10.64 10.96
N ILE A 231 13.46 10.23 10.36
CA ILE A 231 12.75 8.99 10.72
C ILE A 231 13.65 7.77 10.49
N GLU A 232 14.35 7.70 9.36
CA GLU A 232 15.25 6.58 9.06
C GLU A 232 16.47 6.55 9.99
N VAL A 233 17.07 7.70 10.29
CA VAL A 233 18.17 7.83 11.25
C VAL A 233 17.76 7.41 12.66
N TRP A 234 16.56 7.80 13.09
CA TRP A 234 16.00 7.37 14.38
C TRP A 234 15.74 5.86 14.40
N ALA A 235 15.24 5.29 13.29
CA ALA A 235 15.04 3.85 13.16
C ALA A 235 16.37 3.07 13.24
N LEU A 236 17.42 3.56 12.57
CA LEU A 236 18.77 2.96 12.63
C LEU A 236 19.37 3.04 14.03
N ARG A 237 19.18 4.16 14.73
CA ARG A 237 19.64 4.30 16.12
C ARG A 237 18.92 3.33 17.07
N ARG A 238 17.60 3.14 16.88
CA ARG A 238 16.82 2.12 17.61
C ARG A 238 17.24 0.69 17.24
N ALA A 239 17.71 0.47 16.02
CA ALA A 239 18.22 -0.82 15.55
C ALA A 239 19.67 -1.11 15.98
N GLY A 240 20.28 -0.28 16.85
CA GLY A 240 21.59 -0.55 17.44
C GLY A 240 22.79 -0.20 16.54
N TYR A 241 22.59 0.58 15.47
CA TYR A 241 23.68 1.01 14.60
C TYR A 241 24.63 1.99 15.30
N THR A 242 25.92 1.93 14.94
CA THR A 242 26.96 2.78 15.54
C THR A 242 26.80 4.25 15.12
N GLY A 243 27.24 5.19 15.99
CA GLY A 243 27.14 6.63 15.72
C GLY A 243 27.84 7.08 14.43
N ARG A 244 28.93 6.40 14.03
CA ARG A 244 29.61 6.65 12.74
C ARG A 244 28.74 6.27 11.54
N GLN A 245 27.98 5.16 11.63
CA GLN A 245 27.06 4.73 10.56
C GLN A 245 25.88 5.70 10.44
N VAL A 246 25.35 6.17 11.57
CA VAL A 246 24.30 7.20 11.61
C VAL A 246 24.79 8.52 11.02
N PHE A 247 25.98 8.98 11.40
CA PHE A 247 26.55 10.22 10.89
C PHE A 247 26.82 10.15 9.38
N ARG A 248 27.34 9.02 8.87
CA ARG A 248 27.55 8.83 7.42
C ARG A 248 26.25 8.92 6.63
N ARG A 249 25.12 8.49 7.22
CA ARG A 249 23.79 8.62 6.62
C ARG A 249 23.29 10.06 6.69
N ALA A 250 23.44 10.72 7.84
CA ALA A 250 23.11 12.13 8.01
C ALA A 250 23.93 13.04 7.09
N ALA A 251 25.21 12.72 6.81
CA ALA A 251 26.03 13.45 5.85
C ALA A 251 25.42 13.44 4.42
N GLY A 252 24.60 12.44 4.10
CA GLY A 252 23.82 12.40 2.86
C GLY A 252 22.76 13.50 2.73
N LEU A 253 22.40 14.18 3.83
CA LEU A 253 21.55 15.38 3.84
C LEU A 253 22.28 16.62 3.35
N ALA A 254 23.61 16.69 3.45
CA ALA A 254 24.37 17.85 2.98
C ALA A 254 24.21 18.04 1.46
N GLY A 255 24.26 16.94 0.70
CA GLY A 255 24.00 16.98 -0.75
C GLY A 255 22.57 17.42 -1.07
N TYR A 256 21.58 16.98 -0.29
CA TYR A 256 20.20 17.44 -0.44
C TYR A 256 20.07 18.93 -0.13
N PHE A 257 20.72 19.43 0.92
CA PHE A 257 20.74 20.85 1.28
C PHE A 257 21.29 21.72 0.15
N VAL A 258 22.37 21.30 -0.50
CA VAL A 258 22.94 22.01 -1.66
C VAL A 258 21.93 22.08 -2.81
N VAL A 259 21.31 20.95 -3.16
CA VAL A 259 20.32 20.89 -4.24
C VAL A 259 19.07 21.73 -3.90
N ALA A 260 18.57 21.65 -2.68
CA ALA A 260 17.44 22.43 -2.18
C ALA A 260 17.74 23.95 -2.22
N SER A 261 18.97 24.34 -1.84
CA SER A 261 19.39 25.74 -1.87
C SER A 261 19.49 26.28 -3.29
N GLY A 262 20.05 25.49 -4.22
CA GLY A 262 20.09 25.83 -5.64
C GLY A 262 18.69 25.96 -6.23
N ALA A 263 17.78 25.01 -5.93
CA ALA A 263 16.40 25.09 -6.39
C ALA A 263 15.67 26.32 -5.83
N ALA A 264 15.81 26.61 -4.53
CA ALA A 264 15.24 27.80 -3.90
C ALA A 264 15.72 29.11 -4.55
N TRP A 265 17.01 29.18 -4.92
CA TRP A 265 17.55 30.30 -5.68
C TRP A 265 16.83 30.46 -7.03
N PHE A 266 16.71 29.38 -7.81
CA PHE A 266 16.02 29.41 -9.09
C PHE A 266 14.55 29.81 -8.97
N VAL A 267 13.86 29.33 -7.92
CA VAL A 267 12.48 29.70 -7.63
C VAL A 267 12.38 31.20 -7.37
N GLN A 268 13.22 31.75 -6.49
CA GLN A 268 13.25 33.18 -6.18
C GLN A 268 13.50 34.01 -7.45
N MET A 269 14.51 33.65 -8.25
CA MET A 269 14.85 34.35 -9.49
C MET A 269 13.67 34.38 -10.48
N LEU A 270 12.94 33.27 -10.63
CA LEU A 270 11.79 33.19 -11.53
C LEU A 270 10.60 34.00 -11.00
N VAL A 271 10.36 33.98 -9.69
CA VAL A 271 9.32 34.76 -9.03
C VAL A 271 9.59 36.26 -9.19
N GLU A 272 10.83 36.72 -9.01
CA GLU A 272 11.24 38.11 -9.22
C GLU A 272 11.07 38.56 -10.67
N GLN A 273 11.23 37.65 -11.63
CA GLN A 273 10.97 37.90 -13.06
C GLN A 273 9.47 37.86 -13.43
N GLY A 274 8.58 37.71 -12.44
CA GLY A 274 7.13 37.57 -12.67
C GLY A 274 6.72 36.22 -13.28
N ARG A 275 7.63 35.26 -13.37
CA ARG A 275 7.40 33.91 -13.93
C ARG A 275 6.96 32.93 -12.85
N PHE A 276 5.90 33.29 -12.13
CA PHE A 276 5.43 32.54 -10.95
C PHE A 276 5.16 31.06 -11.22
N GLY A 277 4.49 30.73 -12.32
CA GLY A 277 4.20 29.33 -12.67
C GLY A 277 5.46 28.48 -12.84
N LEU A 278 6.47 28.97 -13.55
CA LEU A 278 7.75 28.28 -13.70
C LEU A 278 8.48 28.15 -12.36
N GLY A 279 8.42 29.20 -11.51
CA GLY A 279 8.92 29.13 -10.13
C GLY A 279 8.24 28.01 -9.33
N GLY A 280 6.91 27.90 -9.43
CA GLY A 280 6.15 26.83 -8.81
C GLY A 280 6.53 25.44 -9.35
N PHE A 281 6.73 25.30 -10.65
CA PHE A 281 7.14 24.03 -11.26
C PHE A 281 8.52 23.56 -10.76
N ILE A 282 9.52 24.45 -10.71
CA ILE A 282 10.85 24.14 -10.16
C ILE A 282 10.76 23.81 -8.67
N PHE A 283 9.96 24.55 -7.90
CA PHE A 283 9.72 24.26 -6.49
C PHE A 283 9.16 22.83 -6.31
N GLY A 284 8.13 22.46 -7.08
CA GLY A 284 7.53 21.14 -7.00
C GLY A 284 8.46 20.02 -7.47
N LEU A 285 9.32 20.26 -8.48
CA LEU A 285 10.40 19.34 -8.84
C LEU A 285 11.36 19.14 -7.68
N ALA A 286 11.75 20.22 -6.98
CA ALA A 286 12.67 20.17 -5.85
C ALA A 286 12.10 19.38 -4.66
N VAL A 287 10.81 19.55 -4.36
CA VAL A 287 10.08 18.72 -3.38
C VAL A 287 10.16 17.23 -3.77
N SER A 288 10.03 16.93 -5.06
CA SER A 288 9.97 15.55 -5.57
C SER A 288 11.32 14.82 -5.61
N ILE A 289 12.46 15.50 -5.36
CA ILE A 289 13.80 14.91 -5.47
C ILE A 289 14.02 13.76 -4.49
N LEU A 290 13.59 13.92 -3.24
CA LEU A 290 13.75 12.88 -2.22
C LEU A 290 12.87 11.66 -2.48
N PRO A 291 11.58 11.80 -2.78
CA PRO A 291 10.75 10.68 -3.21
C PRO A 291 11.33 9.93 -4.41
N ILE A 292 11.87 10.63 -5.41
CA ILE A 292 12.58 10.00 -6.55
C ILE A 292 13.80 9.22 -6.07
N ARG A 293 14.61 9.81 -5.18
CA ARG A 293 15.80 9.14 -4.61
C ARG A 293 15.41 7.88 -3.84
N PHE A 294 14.35 7.94 -3.03
CA PHE A 294 13.84 6.78 -2.30
C PHE A 294 13.29 5.72 -3.24
N PHE A 295 12.59 6.10 -4.31
CA PHE A 295 12.15 5.20 -5.37
C PHE A 295 13.33 4.46 -6.01
N LEU A 296 14.34 5.19 -6.50
CA LEU A 296 15.51 4.60 -7.16
C LEU A 296 16.29 3.68 -6.23
N ARG A 297 16.51 4.11 -4.97
CA ARG A 297 17.15 3.28 -3.93
C ARG A 297 16.35 2.01 -3.65
N ALA A 298 15.03 2.11 -3.52
CA ALA A 298 14.18 0.96 -3.27
C ALA A 298 14.24 -0.04 -4.44
N LEU A 299 14.18 0.46 -5.68
CA LEU A 299 14.25 -0.37 -6.88
C LEU A 299 15.61 -1.07 -6.99
N HIS A 300 16.70 -0.34 -6.72
CA HIS A 300 18.04 -0.91 -6.70
C HIS A 300 18.19 -1.96 -5.58
N GLY A 301 17.73 -1.64 -4.37
CA GLY A 301 17.77 -2.58 -3.25
C GLY A 301 16.96 -3.85 -3.50
N PHE A 302 15.81 -3.76 -4.16
CA PHE A 302 15.06 -4.95 -4.59
C PHE A 302 15.85 -5.79 -5.59
N ARG A 303 16.49 -5.16 -6.57
CA ARG A 303 17.33 -5.86 -7.53
C ARG A 303 18.47 -6.61 -6.83
N GLU A 304 19.17 -5.97 -5.89
CA GLU A 304 20.25 -6.60 -5.11
C GLU A 304 19.74 -7.78 -4.30
N ARG A 305 18.59 -7.65 -3.62
CA ARG A 305 17.95 -8.75 -2.88
C ARG A 305 17.58 -9.92 -3.79
N PHE A 306 17.03 -9.65 -4.98
CA PHE A 306 16.71 -10.72 -5.93
C PHE A 306 17.95 -11.41 -6.48
N LEU A 307 19.04 -10.67 -6.71
CA LEU A 307 20.32 -11.27 -7.09
C LEU A 307 20.86 -12.17 -5.96
N SER A 308 20.77 -11.75 -4.69
CA SER A 308 21.14 -12.59 -3.53
C SER A 308 20.29 -13.87 -3.48
N LEU A 309 18.97 -13.75 -3.64
CA LEU A 309 18.07 -14.91 -3.63
C LEU A 309 18.33 -15.87 -4.80
N GLN A 310 18.71 -15.36 -5.97
CA GLN A 310 19.10 -16.17 -7.12
C GLN A 310 20.40 -16.92 -6.86
N GLN A 311 21.42 -16.24 -6.32
CA GLN A 311 22.69 -16.86 -5.94
C GLN A 311 22.51 -17.94 -4.86
N ALA A 312 21.55 -17.74 -3.95
CA ALA A 312 21.17 -18.70 -2.94
C ALA A 312 20.27 -19.85 -3.46
N GLY A 313 19.91 -19.86 -4.76
CA GLY A 313 19.07 -20.90 -5.36
C GLY A 313 17.60 -20.90 -4.89
N LYS A 314 17.12 -19.78 -4.33
CA LYS A 314 15.76 -19.66 -3.76
C LYS A 314 14.71 -19.14 -4.75
N LEU A 315 15.16 -18.62 -5.88
CA LEU A 315 14.31 -18.22 -7.01
C LEU A 315 14.23 -19.34 -8.03
N ARG A 316 13.16 -19.36 -8.83
CA ARG A 316 12.99 -20.39 -9.86
C ARG A 316 14.01 -20.16 -11.00
N PRO A 317 14.49 -21.22 -11.67
CA PRO A 317 15.51 -21.11 -12.72
C PRO A 317 15.10 -20.20 -13.90
N PHE A 318 13.81 -20.09 -14.17
CA PHE A 318 13.24 -19.29 -15.25
C PHE A 318 12.89 -17.85 -14.86
N GLU A 319 12.97 -17.50 -13.57
CA GLU A 319 12.76 -16.12 -13.11
C GLU A 319 14.00 -15.29 -13.45
N ARG A 320 13.94 -14.57 -14.58
CA ARG A 320 15.00 -13.63 -14.96
C ARG A 320 15.07 -12.49 -13.95
N VAL A 321 16.06 -12.54 -13.08
CA VAL A 321 16.37 -11.44 -12.16
C VAL A 321 16.80 -10.21 -12.97
N GLY A 322 16.10 -9.11 -12.75
CA GLY A 322 16.36 -7.86 -13.43
C GLY A 322 15.45 -6.75 -12.92
N TRP A 323 15.55 -5.59 -13.57
CA TRP A 323 14.76 -4.42 -13.23
C TRP A 323 13.24 -4.65 -13.32
N SER A 324 12.80 -5.58 -14.18
CA SER A 324 11.39 -5.96 -14.29
C SER A 324 10.85 -6.58 -12.99
N LEU A 325 11.60 -7.49 -12.35
CA LEU A 325 11.18 -8.12 -11.11
C LEU A 325 11.22 -7.13 -9.93
N ALA A 326 12.26 -6.29 -9.87
CA ALA A 326 12.35 -5.19 -8.91
C ALA A 326 11.17 -4.21 -9.03
N TRP A 327 10.77 -3.88 -10.26
CA TRP A 327 9.63 -3.03 -10.53
C TRP A 327 8.31 -3.71 -10.15
N LYS A 328 8.14 -5.01 -10.45
CA LYS A 328 6.96 -5.78 -10.01
C LYS A 328 6.83 -5.74 -8.49
N GLU A 329 7.90 -6.02 -7.75
CA GLU A 329 7.90 -5.91 -6.28
C GLU A 329 7.57 -4.49 -5.83
N TYR A 330 8.19 -3.46 -6.43
CA TYR A 330 7.89 -2.07 -6.12
C TYR A 330 6.40 -1.71 -6.35
N ALA A 331 5.85 -2.16 -7.49
CA ALA A 331 4.48 -1.92 -7.90
C ALA A 331 3.45 -2.70 -7.06
N PHE A 332 3.84 -3.79 -6.40
CA PHE A 332 2.96 -4.48 -5.46
C PHE A 332 2.69 -3.69 -4.18
N HIS A 333 3.35 -2.56 -3.97
CA HIS A 333 3.19 -1.71 -2.81
C HIS A 333 2.39 -0.44 -3.17
N PRO A 334 1.09 -0.35 -2.81
CA PRO A 334 0.25 0.79 -3.18
C PRO A 334 0.81 2.13 -2.69
N ALA A 335 1.42 2.15 -1.50
CA ALA A 335 2.07 3.33 -0.95
C ALA A 335 3.24 3.83 -1.80
N LYS A 336 3.98 2.91 -2.43
CA LYS A 336 5.13 3.23 -3.27
C LYS A 336 4.70 3.71 -4.67
N ILE A 337 3.69 3.08 -5.26
CA ILE A 337 3.05 3.60 -6.49
C ILE A 337 2.47 4.99 -6.22
N ALA A 338 1.78 5.17 -5.10
CA ALA A 338 1.21 6.44 -4.71
C ALA A 338 2.28 7.53 -4.61
N ALA A 339 3.41 7.26 -3.97
CA ALA A 339 4.54 8.19 -3.91
C ALA A 339 5.07 8.55 -5.32
N LEU A 340 5.15 7.58 -6.24
CA LEU A 340 5.57 7.84 -7.62
C LEU A 340 4.58 8.70 -8.41
N VAL A 341 3.28 8.47 -8.25
CA VAL A 341 2.24 9.34 -8.83
C VAL A 341 2.39 10.75 -8.29
N THR A 342 2.63 10.88 -7.00
CA THR A 342 2.81 12.16 -6.33
C THR A 342 4.01 12.94 -6.90
N VAL A 343 5.14 12.28 -7.15
CA VAL A 343 6.31 12.87 -7.85
C VAL A 343 5.92 13.48 -9.20
N GLY A 344 5.04 12.82 -9.94
CA GLY A 344 4.56 13.32 -11.23
C GLY A 344 3.60 14.50 -11.09
N VAL A 345 2.76 14.52 -10.04
CA VAL A 345 1.66 15.49 -9.90
C VAL A 345 2.08 16.79 -9.19
N ILE A 346 2.99 16.72 -8.20
CA ILE A 346 3.40 17.89 -7.41
C ILE A 346 3.91 19.05 -8.27
N PRO A 347 4.82 18.87 -9.25
CA PRO A 347 5.33 19.98 -10.07
C PRO A 347 4.21 20.76 -10.77
N PHE A 348 3.18 20.08 -11.26
CA PHE A 348 2.04 20.72 -11.92
C PHE A 348 1.12 21.42 -10.93
N LEU A 349 0.87 20.82 -9.76
CA LEU A 349 0.09 21.48 -8.71
C LEU A 349 0.79 22.74 -8.22
N SER A 350 2.10 22.69 -7.97
CA SER A 350 2.89 23.86 -7.58
C SER A 350 2.90 24.93 -8.67
N PHE A 351 3.01 24.56 -9.95
CA PHE A 351 2.85 25.48 -11.08
C PHE A 351 1.50 26.22 -11.03
N LEU A 352 0.40 25.48 -10.87
CA LEU A 352 -0.95 26.04 -10.83
C LEU A 352 -1.13 26.95 -9.61
N PHE A 353 -0.67 26.53 -8.43
CA PHE A 353 -0.79 27.31 -7.20
C PHE A 353 -0.02 28.62 -7.26
N PHE A 354 1.23 28.61 -7.72
CA PHE A 354 2.02 29.84 -7.84
C PHE A 354 1.45 30.79 -8.90
N SER A 355 0.88 30.24 -9.97
CA SER A 355 0.23 31.04 -11.02
C SER A 355 -1.07 31.69 -10.53
N ALA A 356 -1.88 30.95 -9.76
CA ALA A 356 -3.17 31.41 -9.25
C ALA A 356 -3.04 32.35 -8.04
N PHE A 357 -1.98 32.20 -7.24
CA PHE A 357 -1.76 32.98 -6.02
C PHE A 357 -0.36 33.63 -5.95
N PRO A 358 -0.01 34.54 -6.88
CA PRO A 358 1.32 35.15 -6.96
C PRO A 358 1.74 35.90 -5.69
N THR A 359 0.77 36.50 -4.98
CA THR A 359 1.03 37.26 -3.75
C THR A 359 1.37 36.38 -2.54
N PHE A 360 1.06 35.08 -2.61
CA PHE A 360 1.27 34.14 -1.51
C PHE A 360 2.49 33.24 -1.71
N VAL A 361 3.28 33.42 -2.76
CA VAL A 361 4.42 32.54 -3.08
C VAL A 361 5.53 32.56 -2.02
N HIS A 362 5.61 33.59 -1.18
CA HIS A 362 6.53 33.68 -0.05
C HIS A 362 5.89 33.29 1.29
N ASN A 363 4.60 32.94 1.30
CA ASN A 363 3.89 32.57 2.51
C ASN A 363 4.35 31.18 2.98
N GLY A 364 4.94 31.10 4.16
CA GLY A 364 5.50 29.86 4.69
C GLY A 364 4.45 28.77 4.91
N TRP A 365 3.20 29.14 5.24
CA TRP A 365 2.11 28.18 5.34
C TRP A 365 1.74 27.58 3.99
N LEU A 366 1.72 28.37 2.92
CA LEU A 366 1.46 27.88 1.57
C LEU A 366 2.56 26.91 1.12
N LEU A 367 3.83 27.26 1.37
CA LEU A 367 4.96 26.42 0.98
C LEU A 367 4.96 25.08 1.73
N VAL A 368 4.73 25.11 3.04
CA VAL A 368 4.62 23.88 3.84
C VAL A 368 3.35 23.10 3.48
N PHE A 369 2.26 23.76 3.11
CA PHE A 369 1.07 23.08 2.58
C PHE A 369 1.40 22.32 1.29
N LEU A 370 2.13 22.93 0.35
CA LEU A 370 2.58 22.26 -0.89
C LEU A 370 3.51 21.09 -0.61
N LEU A 371 4.37 21.18 0.42
CA LEU A 371 5.18 20.05 0.88
C LEU A 371 4.30 18.90 1.42
N LEU A 372 3.29 19.20 2.23
CA LEU A 372 2.38 18.19 2.78
C LEU A 372 1.34 17.67 1.80
N LEU A 373 1.13 18.38 0.69
CA LEU A 373 0.30 17.93 -0.41
C LEU A 373 0.80 16.57 -0.92
N GLU A 374 2.11 16.32 -0.82
CA GLU A 374 2.68 15.00 -1.10
C GLU A 374 2.02 13.88 -0.30
N LEU A 375 1.93 14.06 1.02
CA LEU A 375 1.33 13.09 1.92
C LEU A 375 -0.18 12.92 1.65
N PHE A 376 -0.84 14.02 1.29
CA PHE A 376 -2.27 14.00 0.98
C PHE A 376 -2.55 13.26 -0.34
N VAL A 377 -1.85 13.61 -1.42
CA VAL A 377 -1.95 12.94 -2.72
C VAL A 377 -1.57 11.48 -2.58
N THR A 378 -0.51 11.16 -1.83
CA THR A 378 -0.11 9.76 -1.56
C THR A 378 -1.22 9.00 -0.83
N LYS A 379 -1.88 9.60 0.17
CA LYS A 379 -3.02 8.96 0.88
C LYS A 379 -4.24 8.77 -0.03
N ILE A 380 -4.56 9.75 -0.87
CA ILE A 380 -5.64 9.63 -1.86
C ILE A 380 -5.29 8.53 -2.86
N ALA A 381 -4.07 8.53 -3.39
CA ALA A 381 -3.61 7.51 -4.33
C ALA A 381 -3.62 6.13 -3.68
N ILE A 382 -3.18 5.97 -2.42
CA ILE A 382 -3.34 4.70 -1.69
C ILE A 382 -4.83 4.33 -1.60
N MET A 383 -5.73 5.27 -1.28
CA MET A 383 -7.16 4.99 -1.24
C MET A 383 -7.69 4.54 -2.61
N VAL A 384 -7.31 5.22 -3.67
CA VAL A 384 -7.68 4.88 -5.05
C VAL A 384 -7.11 3.52 -5.41
N PHE A 385 -5.81 3.27 -5.25
CA PHE A 385 -5.14 2.02 -5.61
C PHE A 385 -5.48 0.84 -4.69
N SER A 386 -5.85 1.07 -3.44
CA SER A 386 -6.34 0.02 -2.53
C SER A 386 -7.80 -0.36 -2.82
N VAL A 387 -8.59 0.56 -3.39
CA VAL A 387 -9.98 0.32 -3.82
C VAL A 387 -10.06 -0.12 -5.29
N TRP A 388 -9.12 0.28 -6.15
CA TRP A 388 -9.04 -0.06 -7.58
C TRP A 388 -9.14 -1.56 -7.87
N PRO A 389 -8.46 -2.47 -7.14
CA PRO A 389 -8.64 -3.91 -7.34
C PRO A 389 -10.05 -4.43 -7.01
N TYR A 390 -10.93 -3.62 -6.40
CA TYR A 390 -12.32 -3.96 -6.09
C TYR A 390 -13.34 -3.41 -7.11
N VAL A 391 -12.95 -2.42 -7.93
CA VAL A 391 -13.86 -1.75 -8.87
C VAL A 391 -13.56 -2.13 -10.32
N GLY A 392 -12.34 -2.58 -10.63
CA GLY A 392 -11.89 -2.90 -11.99
C GLY A 392 -11.76 -4.39 -12.30
N GLY A 393 -12.86 -5.16 -12.31
CA GLY A 393 -12.89 -6.57 -12.72
C GLY A 393 -12.52 -6.85 -14.20
N ARG A 394 -12.12 -5.84 -14.98
CA ARG A 394 -11.79 -5.99 -16.42
C ARG A 394 -10.35 -5.67 -16.81
N GLY A 395 -9.54 -5.09 -15.92
CA GLY A 395 -8.25 -4.50 -16.32
C GLY A 395 -7.05 -5.46 -16.43
N TYR A 396 -7.12 -6.67 -15.89
CA TYR A 396 -5.92 -7.51 -15.71
C TYR A 396 -5.89 -8.82 -16.51
N ARG A 397 -6.74 -8.97 -17.55
CA ARG A 397 -6.57 -10.06 -18.54
C ARG A 397 -5.35 -9.89 -19.45
N GLN A 398 -4.62 -8.78 -19.39
CA GLN A 398 -3.48 -8.50 -20.28
C GLN A 398 -2.08 -8.72 -19.67
N PHE A 399 -1.97 -9.11 -18.40
CA PHE A 399 -0.66 -9.37 -17.77
C PHE A 399 -0.39 -10.85 -17.45
N SER A 400 -1.24 -11.76 -17.94
CA SER A 400 -1.04 -13.22 -17.87
C SER A 400 -0.79 -13.85 -19.25
N ALA A 401 -0.22 -13.10 -20.18
CA ALA A 401 0.36 -13.62 -21.42
C ALA A 401 1.88 -13.35 -21.40
#